data_AF-A0A182PLF4-F1
#
_entry.id   AF-A0A182PLF4-F1
#
_cell.length_a   1.000
_cell.length_b   1.000
_cell.length_c   1.000
_cell.angle_alpha   90.00
_cell.angle_beta   90.00
_cell.angle_gamma   90.00
#
_symmetry.space_group_name_H-M   'P 1'
#
loop_
_entity.id
_entity.type
_entity.pdbx_description
1 polymer ?
#
loop_
_entity_poly.entity_id
_entity_poly.type
_entity_poly.pdbx_seq_one_letter_code
_entity_poly.pdbx_strand_id
1 'polypeptide(L)'
;MVSIETIREQFDELGIEPSDEVLNKCIEICVNNDITDPVEFVEQWMAYSVSKLSGAEPTVAYLNEMEAREYTSKARKLSKLSNISAAGGSIGTSPRIEAKVAKITTYRNVDSVEQDVLEMYGCITPKVG
;
A
#
# COMPACT_ATOMS: atom_id res chain seq x y z
N MET A 1 3.69 -4.54 21.62
CA MET A 1 4.84 -5.32 21.11
C MET A 1 4.28 -6.40 20.21
N VAL A 2 4.90 -6.66 19.06
CA VAL A 2 4.42 -7.68 18.13
C VAL A 2 4.76 -9.08 18.67
N SER A 3 3.72 -9.88 18.88
CA SER A 3 3.78 -11.28 19.32
C SER A 3 2.80 -12.11 18.49
N ILE A 4 3.02 -13.43 18.42
CA ILE A 4 2.14 -14.36 17.69
C ILE A 4 0.68 -14.21 18.15
N GLU A 5 0.47 -14.12 19.46
CA GLU A 5 -0.85 -13.94 20.08
C GLU A 5 -1.52 -12.64 19.61
N THR A 6 -0.81 -11.51 19.68
CA THR A 6 -1.37 -10.21 19.27
C THR A 6 -1.72 -10.15 17.79
N ILE A 7 -0.93 -10.78 16.91
CA ILE A 7 -1.25 -10.82 15.48
C ILE A 7 -2.46 -11.72 15.23
N ARG A 8 -2.54 -12.85 15.93
CA ARG A 8 -3.70 -13.75 15.86
C ARG A 8 -4.98 -13.05 16.32
N GLU A 9 -4.94 -12.31 17.42
CA GLU A 9 -6.07 -11.50 17.91
C GLU A 9 -6.54 -10.52 16.84
N GLN A 10 -5.63 -9.78 16.19
CA GLN A 10 -6.02 -8.85 15.12
C GLN A 10 -6.66 -9.55 13.90
N PHE A 11 -6.23 -10.76 13.56
CA PHE A 11 -6.87 -11.54 12.48
C PHE A 11 -8.21 -12.15 12.91
N ASP A 12 -8.34 -12.55 14.18
CA ASP A 12 -9.58 -13.06 14.76
C ASP A 12 -10.69 -11.99 14.75
N GLU A 13 -10.34 -10.73 15.03
CA GLU A 13 -11.26 -9.59 14.89
C GLU A 13 -11.83 -9.43 13.47
N LEU A 14 -11.10 -9.92 12.46
CA LEU A 14 -11.52 -9.94 11.05
C LEU A 14 -12.21 -11.24 10.63
N GLY A 15 -12.33 -12.22 11.54
CA GLY A 15 -12.88 -13.54 11.28
C GLY A 15 -11.95 -14.45 10.48
N ILE A 16 -10.63 -14.21 10.54
CA ILE A 16 -9.61 -14.97 9.82
C ILE A 16 -8.80 -15.80 10.83
N GLU A 17 -8.70 -17.11 10.62
CA GLU A 17 -7.86 -18.01 11.42
C GLU A 17 -6.61 -18.45 10.64
N PRO A 18 -5.51 -17.67 10.67
CA PRO A 18 -4.26 -18.06 10.04
C PRO A 18 -3.59 -19.23 10.76
N SER A 19 -2.94 -20.12 10.01
CA SER A 19 -2.13 -21.21 10.56
C SER A 19 -0.86 -20.68 11.24
N ASP A 20 -0.26 -21.48 12.13
CA ASP A 20 0.98 -21.11 12.83
C ASP A 20 2.12 -20.72 11.89
N GLU A 21 2.23 -21.37 10.73
CA GLU A 21 3.25 -21.04 9.72
C GLU A 21 3.07 -19.61 9.16
N VAL A 22 1.81 -19.20 8.93
CA VAL A 22 1.45 -17.86 8.48
C VAL A 22 1.74 -16.84 9.57
N LEU A 23 1.35 -17.13 10.81
CA LEU A 23 1.62 -16.26 11.96
C LEU A 23 3.12 -16.05 12.17
N ASN A 24 3.93 -17.11 12.09
CA ASN A 24 5.38 -16.99 12.19
C ASN A 24 5.96 -16.09 11.09
N LYS A 25 5.45 -16.21 9.86
CA LYS A 25 5.87 -15.32 8.76
C LYS A 25 5.48 -13.86 9.01
N CYS A 26 4.31 -13.59 9.59
CA CYS A 26 3.91 -12.24 9.99
C CYS A 26 4.90 -11.63 10.99
N ILE A 27 5.33 -12.41 11.99
CA ILE A 27 6.34 -11.97 12.98
C ILE A 27 7.67 -11.69 12.30
N GLU A 28 8.13 -12.57 11.41
CA GLU A 28 9.37 -12.37 10.67
C GLU A 28 9.35 -11.06 9.88
N ILE A 29 8.26 -10.77 9.17
CA ILE A 29 8.10 -9.52 8.42
C ILE A 29 8.09 -8.32 9.36
N CYS A 30 7.40 -8.40 10.50
CA CYS A 30 7.36 -7.31 11.46
C CYS A 30 8.75 -6.99 12.01
N VAL A 31 9.53 -8.02 12.37
CA VAL A 31 10.90 -7.86 12.86
C VAL A 31 11.82 -7.30 11.79
N ASN A 32 11.76 -7.83 10.56
CA ASN A 32 12.63 -7.40 9.45
C ASN A 32 12.40 -5.95 9.03
N ASN A 33 11.20 -5.42 9.25
CA ASN A 33 10.78 -4.12 8.73
C ASN A 33 10.50 -3.07 9.82
N ASP A 34 10.95 -3.36 11.05
CA ASP A 34 10.80 -2.54 12.26
C ASP A 34 9.34 -2.14 12.53
N ILE A 35 8.41 -3.08 12.35
CA ILE A 35 7.00 -2.90 12.65
C ILE A 35 6.76 -3.32 14.10
N THR A 36 6.44 -2.35 14.96
CA THR A 36 6.28 -2.57 16.41
C THR A 36 4.82 -2.72 16.83
N ASP A 37 3.90 -2.40 15.93
CA ASP A 37 2.46 -2.41 16.18
C ASP A 37 1.76 -3.47 15.32
N PRO A 38 1.01 -4.40 15.94
CA PRO A 38 0.34 -5.47 15.21
C PRO A 38 -0.84 -4.97 14.36
N VAL A 39 -1.52 -3.88 14.77
CA VAL A 39 -2.65 -3.30 14.05
C VAL A 39 -2.14 -2.71 12.73
N GLU A 40 -1.08 -1.91 12.78
CA GLU A 40 -0.43 -1.33 11.59
C GLU A 40 -0.03 -2.42 10.56
N PHE A 41 0.48 -3.55 11.02
CA PHE A 41 0.79 -4.68 10.14
C PHE A 41 -0.45 -5.26 9.47
N VAL A 42 -1.51 -5.53 10.24
CA VAL A 42 -2.74 -6.15 9.72
C VAL A 42 -3.48 -5.19 8.79
N GLU A 43 -3.52 -3.89 9.09
CA GLU A 43 -4.10 -2.87 8.20
C GLU A 43 -3.34 -2.81 6.87
N GLN A 44 -2.01 -2.84 6.91
CA GLN A 44 -1.18 -2.86 5.71
C GLN A 44 -1.41 -4.13 4.89
N TRP A 45 -1.54 -5.30 5.54
CA TRP A 45 -1.92 -6.54 4.88
C TRP A 45 -3.30 -6.42 4.23
N MET A 46 -4.29 -5.88 4.95
CA MET A 46 -5.64 -5.74 4.42
C MET A 46 -5.68 -4.82 3.21
N ALA A 47 -4.99 -3.69 3.28
CA ALA A 47 -4.85 -2.78 2.15
C ALA A 47 -4.21 -3.48 0.94
N TYR A 48 -3.14 -4.27 1.16
CA TYR A 48 -2.48 -5.03 0.09
C TYR A 48 -3.38 -6.10 -0.50
N SER A 49 -4.02 -6.91 0.35
CA SER A 49 -4.89 -8.01 -0.06
C SER A 49 -6.06 -7.51 -0.90
N VAL A 50 -6.77 -6.48 -0.45
CA VAL A 50 -7.87 -5.88 -1.22
C VAL A 50 -7.37 -5.30 -2.55
N SER A 51 -6.22 -4.62 -2.54
CA SER A 51 -5.72 -3.90 -3.72
C SER A 51 -5.07 -4.79 -4.78
N LYS A 52 -4.44 -5.90 -4.37
CA LYS A 52 -3.60 -6.73 -5.25
C LYS A 52 -4.05 -8.18 -5.36
N LEU A 53 -4.76 -8.69 -4.36
CA LEU A 53 -5.17 -10.09 -4.26
C LEU A 53 -6.69 -10.27 -4.18
N SER A 54 -7.45 -9.21 -4.45
CA SER A 54 -8.92 -9.20 -4.41
C SER A 54 -9.50 -9.67 -3.06
N GLY A 55 -8.80 -9.40 -1.96
CA GLY A 55 -9.24 -9.75 -0.61
C GLY A 55 -8.93 -11.19 -0.21
N ALA A 56 -7.94 -11.83 -0.85
CA ALA A 56 -7.50 -13.17 -0.47
C ALA A 56 -7.01 -13.26 0.99
N GLU A 57 -7.17 -14.44 1.58
CA GLU A 57 -6.68 -14.77 2.93
C GLU A 57 -5.14 -14.75 3.01
N PRO A 58 -4.57 -14.52 4.20
CA PRO A 58 -3.12 -14.52 4.39
C PRO A 58 -2.53 -15.90 4.16
N THR A 59 -1.56 -15.98 3.24
CA THR A 59 -0.74 -17.16 3.00
C THR A 59 0.73 -16.77 3.02
N VAL A 60 1.62 -17.72 3.31
CA VAL A 60 3.07 -17.48 3.32
C VAL A 60 3.56 -16.91 1.98
N ALA A 61 3.01 -17.38 0.86
CA ALA A 61 3.35 -16.88 -0.47
C ALA A 61 2.97 -15.41 -0.64
N TYR A 62 1.73 -15.06 -0.30
CA TYR A 62 1.23 -13.69 -0.42
C TYR A 62 1.90 -12.72 0.53
N LEU A 63 2.23 -13.15 1.75
CA LEU A 63 2.98 -12.36 2.72
C LEU A 63 4.40 -12.05 2.22
N ASN A 64 5.08 -13.02 1.59
CA ASN A 64 6.38 -12.76 0.93
C ASN A 64 6.26 -11.77 -0.23
N GLU A 65 5.21 -11.88 -1.06
CA GLU A 65 4.97 -10.93 -2.15
C GLU A 65 4.70 -9.51 -1.63
N MET A 66 3.91 -9.38 -0.55
CA MET A 66 3.67 -8.11 0.12
C MET A 66 4.99 -7.53 0.65
N GLU A 67 5.78 -8.32 1.37
CA GLU A 67 7.05 -7.87 1.95
C GLU A 67 8.00 -7.33 0.86
N ALA A 68 8.14 -8.08 -0.22
CA ALA A 68 9.00 -7.71 -1.35
C ALA A 68 8.52 -6.45 -2.09
N ARG A 69 7.23 -6.08 -2.01
CA ARG A 69 6.66 -4.93 -2.70
C ARG A 69 6.60 -3.69 -1.83
N GLU A 70 6.06 -3.84 -0.62
CA GLU A 70 5.78 -2.72 0.28
C GLU A 70 7.05 -2.30 1.04
N TYR A 71 7.95 -3.24 1.38
CA TYR A 71 9.09 -2.93 2.25
C TYR A 71 10.47 -2.92 1.56
N THR A 72 10.61 -3.42 0.33
CA THR A 72 11.86 -3.34 -0.47
C THR A 72 12.38 -1.91 -0.66
N SER A 73 11.53 -0.89 -0.56
CA SER A 73 11.95 0.52 -0.68
C SER A 73 12.73 1.03 0.54
N LYS A 74 12.62 0.39 1.70
CA LYS A 74 13.35 0.75 2.93
C LYS A 74 14.82 0.28 2.87
N ALA A 75 15.08 -0.89 2.30
CA ALA A 75 16.43 -1.46 2.15
C ALA A 75 17.34 -0.63 1.21
N ARG A 76 16.78 0.09 0.24
CA ARG A 76 17.56 0.93 -0.71
C ARG A 76 18.09 2.24 -0.11
N LYS A 77 17.64 2.65 1.07
CA LYS A 77 18.18 3.85 1.74
C LYS A 77 19.45 3.56 2.55
N LEU A 78 19.71 2.30 2.93
CA LEU A 78 20.92 1.94 3.69
C LEU A 78 22.10 1.51 2.78
N SER A 79 21.83 1.13 1.53
CA SER A 79 22.87 0.76 0.55
C SER A 79 23.47 1.93 -0.25
N LYS A 80 23.07 3.17 0.02
CA LYS A 80 23.63 4.37 -0.65
C LYS A 80 24.82 5.01 0.08
N LEU A 81 25.18 4.54 1.28
CA LEU A 81 26.23 5.14 2.12
C LEU A 81 27.56 4.37 2.15
N SER A 82 27.70 3.28 1.39
CA SER A 82 28.89 2.40 1.42
C SER A 82 29.67 2.31 0.09
N ASN A 83 29.58 3.32 -0.79
CA ASN A 83 30.49 3.42 -1.93
C ASN A 83 31.42 4.63 -1.75
N ILE A 84 32.61 4.29 -1.30
CA ILE A 84 33.77 5.10 -0.96
C ILE A 84 34.27 5.90 -2.17
N SER A 85 34.72 7.12 -1.87
CA SER A 85 35.64 8.01 -2.57
C SER A 85 36.50 7.39 -3.70
N ALA A 86 36.46 8.01 -4.89
CA ALA A 86 37.59 8.07 -5.82
C ALA A 86 37.49 9.30 -6.76
N ALA A 87 38.42 10.23 -6.55
CA ALA A 87 39.04 11.20 -7.46
C ALA A 87 38.35 11.64 -8.79
N GLY A 88 38.13 12.96 -8.90
CA GLY A 88 38.74 13.78 -9.95
C GLY A 88 38.01 13.96 -11.29
N GLY A 89 37.72 15.22 -11.63
CA GLY A 89 37.85 15.72 -13.01
C GLY A 89 36.58 15.95 -13.83
N SER A 90 36.01 17.14 -13.68
CA SER A 90 35.70 18.13 -14.74
C SER A 90 34.86 17.77 -16.00
N ILE A 91 33.90 18.67 -16.27
CA ILE A 91 33.25 19.02 -17.57
C ILE A 91 32.17 18.02 -18.02
N GLY A 92 30.93 18.37 -18.30
CA GLY A 92 30.29 19.67 -18.44
C GLY A 92 28.86 19.47 -18.98
N THR A 93 28.21 20.60 -19.23
CA THR A 93 27.00 20.80 -20.04
C THR A 93 25.66 20.34 -19.44
N SER A 94 24.96 21.32 -18.87
CA SER A 94 23.50 21.39 -18.98
C SER A 94 23.07 21.31 -20.44
N PRO A 95 21.94 20.67 -20.72
CA PRO A 95 20.95 21.31 -21.60
C PRO A 95 19.67 21.65 -20.85
N ARG A 96 19.36 22.94 -20.91
CA ARG A 96 18.08 23.57 -20.62
C ARG A 96 17.09 23.21 -21.74
N ILE A 97 15.84 22.95 -21.34
CA ILE A 97 14.56 23.01 -22.08
C ILE A 97 14.34 22.15 -23.33
N GLU A 98 13.38 21.22 -23.25
CA GLU A 98 12.17 21.25 -24.10
C GLU A 98 11.06 20.35 -23.53
N ALA A 99 10.25 20.89 -22.60
CA ALA A 99 9.03 20.23 -22.18
C ALA A 99 7.95 20.42 -23.26
N LYS A 100 7.98 19.55 -24.27
CA LYS A 100 6.87 19.42 -25.22
C LYS A 100 5.68 18.88 -24.43
N VAL A 101 4.68 19.73 -24.18
CA VAL A 101 3.45 19.33 -23.52
C VAL A 101 2.83 18.20 -24.35
N ALA A 102 2.86 16.98 -23.80
CA ALA A 102 2.25 15.84 -24.44
C ALA A 102 0.73 16.06 -24.38
N LYS A 103 0.15 16.08 -25.57
CA LYS A 103 -1.26 16.25 -25.87
C LYS A 103 -2.13 15.44 -24.90
N ILE A 104 -3.00 16.13 -24.19
CA ILE A 104 -4.06 15.51 -23.39
C ILE A 104 -5.05 14.88 -24.39
N THR A 105 -4.99 13.56 -24.54
CA THR A 105 -5.93 12.80 -25.37
C THR A 105 -6.99 12.19 -24.47
N THR A 106 -8.14 12.87 -24.49
CA THR A 106 -9.50 12.33 -24.48
C THR A 106 -9.91 11.45 -23.30
N TYR A 107 -10.69 12.07 -22.39
CA TYR A 107 -11.66 11.37 -21.55
C TYR A 107 -12.63 10.60 -22.45
N ARG A 108 -12.60 9.27 -22.36
CA ARG A 108 -13.65 8.42 -22.90
C ARG A 108 -14.81 8.48 -21.93
N ASN A 109 -15.88 9.16 -22.35
CA ASN A 109 -17.18 9.15 -21.70
C ASN A 109 -17.65 7.69 -21.54
N VAL A 110 -17.75 7.23 -20.29
CA VAL A 110 -18.57 6.06 -19.93
C VAL A 110 -19.89 6.60 -19.42
N ASP A 111 -20.80 6.81 -20.37
CA ASP A 111 -22.22 6.94 -20.11
C ASP A 111 -22.77 5.56 -19.73
N SER A 112 -23.78 5.57 -18.86
CA SER A 112 -24.48 4.43 -18.26
C SER A 112 -23.67 3.79 -17.11
N VAL A 113 -24.06 3.93 -15.83
CA VAL A 113 -25.41 3.78 -15.26
C VAL A 113 -25.46 4.49 -13.90
N GLU A 114 -26.60 5.13 -13.58
CA GLU A 114 -27.08 5.46 -12.21
C GLU A 114 -26.54 6.73 -11.52
N GLN A 115 -26.66 7.85 -12.22
CA GLN A 115 -26.78 9.18 -11.62
C GLN A 115 -28.23 9.39 -11.11
N ASP A 116 -28.67 8.64 -10.10
CA ASP A 116 -30.00 8.84 -9.48
C ASP A 116 -30.07 8.53 -7.97
N VAL A 117 -29.02 8.01 -7.34
CA VAL A 117 -29.09 7.70 -5.89
C VAL A 117 -29.11 8.95 -5.02
N LEU A 118 -28.56 10.08 -5.50
CA LEU A 118 -28.40 11.31 -4.73
C LEU A 118 -29.66 12.18 -4.71
N GLU A 119 -30.55 12.03 -5.70
CA GLU A 119 -31.83 12.74 -5.76
C GLU A 119 -32.87 12.12 -4.80
N MET A 120 -32.75 10.81 -4.52
CA MET A 120 -33.62 10.08 -3.59
C MET A 120 -33.48 10.52 -2.12
N TYR A 121 -32.39 11.18 -1.73
CA TYR A 121 -32.16 11.72 -0.38
C TYR A 121 -32.34 13.23 -0.28
N GLY A 122 -32.93 13.89 -1.29
CA GLY A 122 -33.22 15.32 -1.27
C GLY A 122 -34.21 15.69 -0.15
N CYS A 123 -33.70 16.27 0.94
CA CYS A 123 -34.51 16.78 2.04
C CYS A 123 -35.47 17.89 1.54
N ILE A 124 -36.77 17.64 1.59
CA ILE A 124 -37.81 18.63 1.26
C ILE A 124 -37.92 19.60 2.43
N THR A 125 -37.47 20.86 2.25
CA THR A 125 -37.73 21.93 3.22
C THR A 125 -39.18 22.40 3.07
N PRO A 126 -40.04 22.31 4.11
CA PRO A 126 -41.41 22.79 3.99
C PRO A 126 -41.43 24.32 3.88
N LYS A 127 -42.13 24.85 2.86
CA LYS A 127 -42.45 26.28 2.78
C LYS A 127 -43.55 26.57 3.81
N VAL A 128 -43.21 27.35 4.83
CA VAL A 128 -44.18 27.90 5.79
C VAL A 128 -44.96 29.00 5.08
N GLY A 129 -46.28 28.85 5.02
CA GLY A 129 -47.24 29.89 4.63
C GLY A 129 -47.84 30.58 5.84
#